data_AF-A0A1R7QHN6-F1
#
_entry.id   AF-A0A1R7QHN6-F1
#
_cell.length_a   1.000
_cell.length_b   1.000
_cell.length_c   1.000
_cell.angle_alpha   90.00
_cell.angle_beta   90.00
_cell.angle_gamma   90.00
#
_symmetry.space_group_name_H-M   'P 1'
#
loop_
_entity.id
_entity.type
_entity.pdbx_description
1 polymer ?
#
loop_
_entity_poly.entity_id
_entity_poly.type
_entity_poly.pdbx_seq_one_letter_code
_entity_poly.pdbx_strand_id
1 'polypeptide(L)'
;MSLIEWVELPNLGDQRGSLVVIESNKNIPFEVKRLYYIFDTQPDVPRGFHAHKALQQIAFCLKGTCKMVMDSGKAKEEVWLEGSNKGLRIPPLVWHEMHDFSDDCLLLVLASDHYDESDYIRSYDDFLKEIHKPFIHPLADVQTQKIGLDTRVWQYSVILAEAEIGANCNICAHTLIENNVIIGNNVTVKSGVYIWDGITLEDNVFIGPCVAFTNDKKPRSKQYPDEFLLTVVEKGASIGANATILPGIRIGQNALIGAGAVVTKDVPANAVVVGNPAIIKGFYGQ
;
A
#
# COMPACT_ATOMS: atom_id res chain seq x y z
N MET A 1 -12.52 -2.55 9.15
CA MET A 1 -13.57 -1.51 9.00
C MET A 1 -14.55 -2.06 7.97
N SER A 2 -15.84 -1.80 8.13
CA SER A 2 -16.84 -2.25 7.14
C SER A 2 -16.73 -1.42 5.87
N LEU A 3 -16.95 -2.04 4.71
CA LEU A 3 -17.08 -1.38 3.41
C LEU A 3 -18.47 -0.76 3.21
N ILE A 4 -19.42 -1.06 4.11
CA ILE A 4 -20.79 -0.59 4.00
C ILE A 4 -20.94 0.71 4.79
N GLU A 5 -20.85 1.83 4.07
CA GLU A 5 -21.06 3.17 4.62
C GLU A 5 -22.37 3.75 4.10
N TRP A 6 -23.29 4.05 5.02
CA TRP A 6 -24.62 4.56 4.68
C TRP A 6 -24.69 6.08 4.74
N VAL A 7 -25.42 6.65 3.80
CA VAL A 7 -25.90 8.04 3.80
C VAL A 7 -27.41 8.02 3.93
N GLU A 8 -27.89 8.34 5.13
CA GLU A 8 -29.32 8.37 5.42
C GLU A 8 -29.86 9.80 5.29
N LEU A 9 -30.92 9.93 4.49
CA LEU A 9 -31.60 11.19 4.23
C LEU A 9 -32.90 11.26 5.04
N PRO A 10 -33.23 12.43 5.63
CA PRO A 10 -34.51 12.60 6.30
C PRO A 10 -35.68 12.38 5.34
N ASN A 11 -36.68 11.59 5.78
CA ASN A 11 -37.97 11.54 5.11
C ASN A 11 -38.88 12.63 5.69
N LEU A 12 -39.13 13.67 4.90
CA LEU A 12 -39.94 14.84 5.25
C LEU A 12 -41.43 14.66 4.90
N GLY A 13 -41.91 13.42 4.98
CA GLY A 13 -43.27 13.07 4.60
C GLY A 13 -44.35 13.60 5.55
N ASP A 14 -45.55 13.79 5.00
CA ASP A 14 -46.77 14.10 5.73
C ASP A 14 -47.97 13.33 5.14
N GLN A 15 -49.20 13.71 5.49
CA GLN A 15 -50.44 13.11 4.96
C GLN A 15 -50.58 13.14 3.42
N ARG A 16 -49.74 13.91 2.71
CA ARG A 16 -49.71 13.98 1.24
C ARG A 16 -48.74 12.98 0.60
N GLY A 17 -47.88 12.34 1.39
CA GLY A 17 -46.86 11.41 0.92
C GLY A 17 -45.47 11.68 1.50
N SER A 18 -44.48 10.93 1.03
CA SER A 18 -43.08 11.03 1.44
C SER A 18 -42.28 12.00 0.55
N LEU A 19 -41.32 12.72 1.13
CA LEU A 19 -40.40 13.61 0.42
C LEU A 19 -38.97 13.39 0.95
N VAL A 20 -38.04 13.12 0.05
CA VAL A 20 -36.60 13.05 0.35
C VAL A 20 -35.90 14.13 -0.47
N VAL A 21 -35.00 14.88 0.17
CA VAL A 21 -34.25 15.96 -0.48
C VAL A 21 -32.77 15.61 -0.48
N ILE A 22 -32.13 15.75 -1.64
CA ILE A 22 -30.70 15.54 -1.84
C ILE A 22 -30.07 16.92 -2.04
N GLU A 23 -29.26 17.36 -1.08
CA GLU A 23 -28.50 18.60 -1.18
C GLU A 23 -26.99 18.30 -1.17
N SER A 24 -26.29 18.71 -2.24
CA SER A 24 -24.83 18.69 -2.35
C SER A 24 -24.17 19.43 -1.19
N ASN A 25 -23.05 18.91 -0.69
CA ASN A 25 -22.27 19.49 0.41
C ASN A 25 -23.06 19.74 1.71
N LYS A 26 -24.23 19.12 1.86
CA LYS A 26 -25.03 19.10 3.10
C LYS A 26 -25.27 17.66 3.52
N ASN A 27 -26.21 16.99 2.85
CA ASN A 27 -26.52 15.58 3.11
C ASN A 27 -25.61 14.66 2.31
N ILE A 28 -25.15 15.13 1.14
CA ILE A 28 -24.17 14.45 0.31
C ILE A 28 -22.78 15.01 0.63
N PRO A 29 -21.77 14.16 0.89
CA PRO A 29 -20.44 14.58 1.33
C PRO A 29 -19.57 15.17 0.19
N PHE A 30 -20.16 15.42 -0.97
CA PHE A 30 -19.50 15.99 -2.14
C PHE A 30 -20.49 16.80 -2.99
N GLU A 31 -19.94 17.59 -3.92
CA GLU A 31 -20.71 18.28 -4.95
C GLU A 31 -21.21 17.26 -5.98
N VAL A 32 -22.53 17.11 -6.14
CA VAL A 32 -23.11 16.25 -7.16
C VAL A 32 -22.99 16.94 -8.52
N LYS A 33 -22.06 16.47 -9.37
CA LYS A 33 -21.90 16.95 -10.76
C LYS A 33 -22.66 16.12 -11.78
N ARG A 34 -23.00 14.87 -11.42
CA ARG A 34 -23.73 13.94 -12.29
C ARG A 34 -24.66 13.06 -11.46
N LEU A 35 -25.84 12.83 -12.03
CA LEU A 35 -26.76 11.80 -11.57
C LEU A 35 -27.13 10.93 -12.77
N TYR A 36 -27.37 9.66 -12.52
CA TYR A 36 -27.91 8.71 -13.50
C TYR A 36 -28.72 7.65 -12.75
N TYR A 37 -29.60 6.97 -13.46
CA TYR A 37 -30.43 5.94 -12.87
C TYR A 37 -30.44 4.68 -13.74
N ILE A 38 -30.54 3.53 -13.08
CA ILE A 38 -30.62 2.21 -13.68
C ILE A 38 -32.01 1.66 -13.40
N PHE A 39 -32.67 1.17 -14.43
CA PHE A 39 -34.04 0.65 -14.42
C PHE A 39 -34.22 -0.38 -15.55
N ASP A 40 -35.33 -1.11 -15.56
CA ASP A 40 -35.68 -2.15 -16.54
C ASP A 40 -34.53 -3.17 -16.76
N THR A 41 -33.89 -3.59 -15.66
CA THR A 41 -32.82 -4.59 -15.69
C THR A 41 -33.37 -5.96 -16.10
N GLN A 42 -32.54 -6.73 -16.81
CA GLN A 42 -32.91 -8.11 -17.15
C GLN A 42 -32.66 -9.04 -15.95
N PRO A 43 -33.53 -10.02 -15.69
CA PRO A 43 -33.31 -11.02 -14.65
C PRO A 43 -31.94 -11.70 -14.82
N ASP A 44 -31.26 -11.93 -13.70
CA ASP A 44 -29.96 -12.62 -13.64
C ASP A 44 -28.81 -11.96 -14.44
N VAL A 45 -28.98 -10.72 -14.92
CA VAL A 45 -27.91 -9.98 -15.62
C VAL A 45 -27.28 -8.97 -14.66
N PRO A 46 -26.08 -9.26 -14.12
CA PRO A 46 -25.42 -8.35 -13.20
C PRO A 46 -24.84 -7.13 -13.92
N ARG A 47 -24.61 -6.06 -13.17
CA ARG A 47 -24.02 -4.80 -13.64
C ARG A 47 -22.89 -4.38 -12.70
N GLY A 48 -22.15 -3.35 -13.08
CA GLY A 48 -20.99 -2.88 -12.30
C GLY A 48 -19.70 -3.45 -12.88
N PHE A 49 -18.98 -4.25 -12.12
CA PHE A 49 -17.68 -4.84 -12.50
C PHE A 49 -16.64 -3.79 -12.85
N HIS A 50 -16.53 -2.77 -12.00
CA HIS A 50 -15.49 -1.77 -12.12
C HIS A 50 -15.22 -1.11 -10.77
N ALA A 51 -14.08 -0.43 -10.72
CA ALA A 51 -13.76 0.55 -9.69
C ALA A 51 -13.45 1.90 -10.35
N HIS A 52 -13.34 2.93 -9.52
CA HIS A 52 -12.98 4.29 -9.92
C HIS A 52 -11.69 4.72 -9.25
N LYS A 53 -10.82 5.47 -9.94
CA LYS A 53 -9.57 5.97 -9.36
C LYS A 53 -9.82 7.10 -8.36
N ALA A 54 -10.75 8.00 -8.68
CA ALA A 54 -11.05 9.20 -7.90
C ALA A 54 -12.54 9.48 -7.68
N LEU A 55 -13.44 8.95 -8.53
CA LEU A 55 -14.87 9.22 -8.42
C LEU A 55 -15.44 8.72 -7.09
N GLN A 56 -16.23 9.58 -6.45
CA GLN A 56 -17.07 9.21 -5.30
C GLN A 56 -18.51 9.10 -5.76
N GLN A 57 -19.21 8.08 -5.28
CA GLN A 57 -20.60 7.84 -5.63
C GLN A 57 -21.45 7.48 -4.42
N ILE A 58 -22.76 7.69 -4.54
CA ILE A 58 -23.75 7.16 -3.60
C ILE A 58 -24.92 6.59 -4.40
N ALA A 59 -25.26 5.33 -4.14
CA ALA A 59 -26.35 4.61 -4.79
C ALA A 59 -27.57 4.51 -3.87
N PHE A 60 -28.73 4.95 -4.35
CA PHE A 60 -30.02 4.88 -3.66
C PHE A 60 -30.99 4.00 -4.46
N CYS A 61 -31.53 2.95 -3.85
CA CYS A 61 -32.60 2.16 -4.46
C CYS A 61 -33.95 2.83 -4.17
N LEU A 62 -34.40 3.69 -5.09
CA LEU A 62 -35.60 4.51 -4.91
C LEU A 62 -36.88 3.68 -4.91
N LYS A 63 -36.85 2.53 -5.59
CA LYS A 63 -37.93 1.54 -5.63
C LYS A 63 -37.32 0.16 -5.86
N GLY A 64 -37.95 -0.87 -5.32
CA GLY A 64 -37.49 -2.25 -5.44
C GLY A 64 -36.27 -2.55 -4.57
N THR A 65 -35.48 -3.53 -4.98
CA THR A 65 -34.25 -3.96 -4.30
C THR A 65 -33.17 -4.32 -5.31
N CYS A 66 -31.91 -4.23 -4.88
CA CYS A 66 -30.78 -4.84 -5.57
C CYS A 66 -29.69 -5.22 -4.56
N LYS A 67 -28.91 -6.26 -4.84
CA LYS A 67 -27.75 -6.63 -4.03
C LYS A 67 -26.49 -5.96 -4.57
N MET A 68 -25.76 -5.27 -3.70
CA MET A 68 -24.46 -4.69 -3.99
C MET A 68 -23.36 -5.58 -3.41
N VAL A 69 -22.34 -5.87 -4.20
CA VAL A 69 -21.07 -6.45 -3.73
C VAL A 69 -20.04 -5.33 -3.72
N MET A 70 -19.35 -5.15 -2.60
CA MET A 70 -18.32 -4.13 -2.38
C MET A 70 -17.00 -4.82 -2.06
N ASP A 71 -15.94 -4.51 -2.81
CA ASP A 71 -14.64 -5.17 -2.69
C ASP A 71 -13.49 -4.14 -2.70
N SER A 72 -12.69 -4.18 -1.63
CA SER A 72 -11.51 -3.33 -1.44
C SER A 72 -10.20 -3.99 -1.88
N GLY A 73 -10.28 -5.21 -2.42
CA GLY A 73 -9.17 -6.14 -2.66
C GLY A 73 -8.59 -6.80 -1.40
N LYS A 74 -8.97 -6.30 -0.20
CA LYS A 74 -8.60 -6.91 1.10
C LYS A 74 -9.78 -7.54 1.82
N ALA A 75 -10.96 -7.00 1.59
CA ALA A 75 -12.23 -7.48 2.14
C ALA A 75 -13.31 -7.33 1.06
N LYS A 76 -14.29 -8.23 1.12
CA LYS A 76 -15.48 -8.23 0.28
C LYS A 76 -16.71 -8.33 1.17
N GLU A 77 -17.67 -7.44 0.97
CA GLU A 77 -18.94 -7.40 1.70
C GLU A 77 -20.11 -7.31 0.72
N GLU A 78 -21.21 -7.97 1.06
CA GLU A 78 -22.46 -7.92 0.29
C GLU A 78 -23.53 -7.21 1.11
N VAL A 79 -24.37 -6.42 0.44
CA VAL A 79 -25.45 -5.70 1.09
C VAL A 79 -26.66 -5.54 0.18
N TRP A 80 -27.85 -5.68 0.74
CA TRP A 80 -29.09 -5.34 0.05
C TRP A 80 -29.32 -3.83 0.12
N LEU A 81 -29.55 -3.22 -1.04
CA LEU A 81 -30.03 -1.86 -1.16
C LEU A 81 -31.55 -1.88 -1.30
N GLU A 82 -32.21 -1.28 -0.32
CA GLU A 82 -33.65 -1.07 -0.26
C GLU A 82 -33.94 0.25 0.47
N GLY A 83 -35.09 0.85 0.18
CA GLY A 83 -35.52 2.09 0.81
C GLY A 83 -35.01 3.36 0.12
N SER A 84 -35.93 4.27 -0.16
CA SER A 84 -35.69 5.44 -1.00
C SER A 84 -34.88 6.57 -0.34
N ASN A 85 -34.60 6.47 0.96
CA ASN A 85 -33.88 7.50 1.73
C ASN A 85 -32.55 6.99 2.31
N LYS A 86 -32.10 5.80 1.92
CA LYS A 86 -30.86 5.20 2.41
C LYS A 86 -29.93 4.88 1.23
N GLY A 87 -28.82 5.60 1.16
CA GLY A 87 -27.85 5.49 0.07
C GLY A 87 -26.59 4.78 0.52
N LEU A 88 -26.08 3.85 -0.29
CA LEU A 88 -24.78 3.22 -0.08
C LEU A 88 -23.69 4.09 -0.70
N ARG A 89 -22.70 4.49 0.10
CA ARG A 89 -21.51 5.18 -0.40
C ARG A 89 -20.59 4.17 -1.10
N ILE A 90 -20.14 4.56 -2.29
CA ILE A 90 -19.16 3.84 -3.09
C ILE A 90 -17.95 4.78 -3.23
N PRO A 91 -16.91 4.60 -2.40
CA PRO A 91 -15.72 5.43 -2.46
C PRO A 91 -14.81 5.04 -3.63
N PRO A 92 -13.78 5.86 -3.94
CA PRO A 92 -12.77 5.50 -4.94
C PRO A 92 -12.02 4.23 -4.50
N LEU A 93 -11.45 3.52 -5.47
CA LEU A 93 -10.69 2.29 -5.27
C LEU A 93 -11.47 1.20 -4.53
N VAL A 94 -12.79 1.15 -4.75
CA VAL A 94 -13.65 0.03 -4.37
C VAL A 94 -14.28 -0.55 -5.63
N TRP A 95 -14.00 -1.83 -5.87
CA TRP A 95 -14.66 -2.60 -6.91
C TRP A 95 -16.08 -2.90 -6.47
N HIS A 96 -17.05 -2.66 -7.34
CA HIS A 96 -18.43 -2.89 -7.00
C HIS A 96 -19.21 -3.59 -8.11
N GLU A 97 -20.19 -4.38 -7.69
CA GLU A 97 -21.07 -5.15 -8.55
C GLU A 97 -22.50 -5.03 -8.05
N MET A 98 -23.45 -5.13 -8.97
CA MET A 98 -24.87 -5.06 -8.72
C MET A 98 -25.52 -6.32 -9.26
N HIS A 99 -26.28 -7.02 -8.40
CA HIS A 99 -26.91 -8.30 -8.66
C HIS A 99 -28.36 -8.30 -8.17
N ASP A 100 -29.11 -9.35 -8.51
CA ASP A 100 -30.42 -9.67 -7.93
C ASP A 100 -31.41 -8.48 -7.89
N PHE A 101 -31.54 -7.76 -9.00
CA PHE A 101 -32.48 -6.65 -9.13
C PHE A 101 -33.93 -7.16 -9.09
N SER A 102 -34.80 -6.51 -8.31
CA SER A 102 -36.25 -6.73 -8.43
C SER A 102 -36.78 -6.15 -9.75
N ASP A 103 -37.89 -6.69 -10.25
CA ASP A 103 -38.52 -6.25 -11.51
C ASP A 103 -38.87 -4.75 -11.53
N ASP A 104 -39.12 -4.16 -10.37
CA ASP A 104 -39.47 -2.75 -10.19
C ASP A 104 -38.29 -1.88 -9.69
N CYS A 105 -37.06 -2.41 -9.76
CA CYS A 105 -35.88 -1.74 -9.26
C CYS A 105 -35.60 -0.42 -10.01
N LEU A 106 -35.47 0.66 -9.26
CA LEU A 106 -35.00 1.97 -9.73
C LEU A 106 -33.83 2.43 -8.87
N LEU A 107 -32.62 2.26 -9.38
CA LEU A 107 -31.38 2.60 -8.69
C LEU A 107 -30.85 3.95 -9.17
N LEU A 108 -30.91 4.98 -8.32
CA LEU A 108 -30.31 6.30 -8.55
C LEU A 108 -28.86 6.30 -8.06
N VAL A 109 -27.94 6.81 -8.88
CA VAL A 109 -26.55 7.02 -8.47
C VAL A 109 -26.18 8.49 -8.61
N LEU A 110 -25.68 9.07 -7.52
CA LEU A 110 -25.08 10.39 -7.47
C LEU A 110 -23.57 10.26 -7.59
N ALA A 111 -22.92 11.15 -8.35
CA ALA A 111 -21.49 11.10 -8.60
C ALA A 111 -20.83 12.47 -8.44
N SER A 112 -19.61 12.47 -7.86
CA SER A 112 -18.82 13.69 -7.60
C SER A 112 -18.23 14.32 -8.86
N ASP A 113 -18.25 13.62 -9.99
CA ASP A 113 -17.75 14.13 -11.28
C ASP A 113 -18.55 13.66 -12.50
N HIS A 114 -18.33 14.36 -13.62
CA HIS A 114 -18.82 14.00 -14.94
C HIS A 114 -18.23 12.65 -15.40
N TYR A 115 -18.75 12.13 -16.52
CA TYR A 115 -18.23 10.89 -17.09
C TYR A 115 -16.82 11.13 -17.64
N ASP A 116 -15.87 10.31 -17.18
CA ASP A 116 -14.50 10.24 -17.69
C ASP A 116 -14.07 8.77 -17.71
N GLU A 117 -13.85 8.21 -18.90
CA GLU A 117 -13.42 6.80 -19.05
C GLU A 117 -12.03 6.56 -18.44
N SER A 118 -11.18 7.60 -18.34
CA SER A 118 -9.82 7.46 -17.80
C SER A 118 -9.80 7.17 -16.29
N ASP A 119 -10.90 7.46 -15.60
CA ASP A 119 -11.11 7.16 -14.18
C ASP A 119 -11.57 5.72 -13.92
N TYR A 120 -12.08 5.02 -14.94
CA TYR A 120 -12.57 3.64 -14.79
C TYR A 120 -11.44 2.62 -14.73
N ILE A 121 -11.64 1.60 -13.89
CA ILE A 121 -10.85 0.38 -13.85
C ILE A 121 -11.78 -0.79 -14.18
N ARG A 122 -11.69 -1.30 -15.41
CA ARG A 122 -12.63 -2.28 -16.00
C ARG A 122 -12.20 -3.75 -15.81
N SER A 123 -10.96 -3.97 -15.40
CA SER A 123 -10.38 -5.30 -15.18
C SER A 123 -10.11 -5.49 -13.71
N TYR A 124 -10.52 -6.64 -13.17
CA TYR A 124 -10.27 -6.95 -11.75
C TYR A 124 -8.77 -7.07 -11.46
N ASP A 125 -7.99 -7.62 -12.41
CA ASP A 125 -6.53 -7.71 -12.27
C ASP A 125 -5.88 -6.32 -12.24
N ASP A 126 -6.40 -5.37 -13.02
CA ASP A 126 -5.88 -3.99 -13.02
C ASP A 126 -6.34 -3.23 -11.78
N PHE A 127 -7.52 -3.54 -11.23
CA PHE A 127 -7.96 -3.05 -9.93
C PHE A 127 -7.00 -3.51 -8.83
N LEU A 128 -6.66 -4.79 -8.77
CA LEU A 128 -5.68 -5.31 -7.82
C LEU A 128 -4.31 -4.61 -7.99
N LYS A 129 -3.82 -4.45 -9.22
CA LYS A 129 -2.57 -3.70 -9.45
C LYS A 129 -2.66 -2.26 -8.94
N GLU A 130 -3.78 -1.57 -9.17
CA GLU A 130 -3.97 -0.17 -8.78
C GLU A 130 -3.95 0.01 -7.25
N ILE A 131 -4.72 -0.80 -6.52
CA ILE A 131 -4.81 -0.68 -5.05
C ILE A 131 -3.54 -1.11 -4.33
N HIS A 132 -2.74 -1.97 -4.98
CA HIS A 132 -1.47 -2.45 -4.47
C HIS A 132 -0.28 -1.65 -5.03
N LYS A 133 -0.52 -0.56 -5.76
CA LYS A 133 0.58 0.31 -6.22
C LYS A 133 1.43 0.76 -5.03
N PRO A 134 2.77 0.83 -5.21
CA PRO A 134 3.63 1.33 -4.16
C PRO A 134 3.25 2.76 -3.78
N PHE A 135 3.19 3.02 -2.48
CA PHE A 135 2.99 4.36 -1.96
C PHE A 135 4.32 5.08 -1.91
N ILE A 136 4.44 6.20 -2.62
CA ILE A 136 5.60 7.09 -2.58
C ILE A 136 5.15 8.41 -1.98
N HIS A 137 5.70 8.76 -0.81
CA HIS A 137 5.38 10.03 -0.17
C HIS A 137 5.79 11.21 -1.07
N PRO A 138 4.98 12.28 -1.20
CA PRO A 138 5.29 13.45 -2.06
C PRO A 138 6.58 14.22 -1.73
N LEU A 139 7.29 13.85 -0.65
CA LEU A 139 8.53 14.49 -0.20
C LEU A 139 9.72 13.52 -0.31
N ALA A 140 9.53 12.35 -0.92
CA ALA A 140 10.60 11.46 -1.29
C ALA A 140 11.07 11.79 -2.71
N ASP A 141 12.35 11.56 -2.99
CA ASP A 141 12.95 11.65 -4.32
C ASP A 141 13.23 10.22 -4.81
N VAL A 142 12.41 9.73 -5.73
CA VAL A 142 12.47 8.34 -6.21
C VAL A 142 12.63 8.34 -7.72
N GLN A 143 13.73 7.79 -8.20
CA GLN A 143 14.08 7.74 -9.63
C GLN A 143 13.76 6.38 -10.24
N THR A 144 13.88 5.29 -9.49
CA THR A 144 13.59 3.92 -9.97
C THR A 144 12.10 3.70 -10.22
N GLN A 145 11.79 2.86 -11.21
CA GLN A 145 10.45 2.33 -11.47
C GLN A 145 10.28 0.89 -10.93
N LYS A 146 11.35 0.30 -10.40
CA LYS A 146 11.41 -1.11 -9.95
C LYS A 146 11.07 -1.22 -8.47
N ILE A 147 9.87 -0.78 -8.10
CA ILE A 147 9.34 -0.89 -6.74
C ILE A 147 8.14 -1.83 -6.76
N GLY A 148 8.23 -2.92 -6.02
CA GLY A 148 7.19 -3.93 -5.90
C GLY A 148 5.91 -3.40 -5.25
N LEU A 149 4.82 -4.12 -5.51
CA LEU A 149 3.49 -3.82 -4.96
C LEU A 149 3.50 -3.76 -3.42
N ASP A 150 2.60 -2.98 -2.84
CA ASP A 150 2.44 -2.73 -1.40
C ASP A 150 3.66 -2.08 -0.70
N THR A 151 4.74 -1.79 -1.42
CA THR A 151 5.88 -1.10 -0.84
C THR A 151 5.56 0.34 -0.53
N ARG A 152 6.02 0.82 0.64
CA ARG A 152 5.81 2.18 1.11
C ARG A 152 7.16 2.89 1.25
N VAL A 153 7.29 4.04 0.60
CA VAL A 153 8.44 4.94 0.68
C VAL A 153 7.99 6.22 1.36
N TRP A 154 8.64 6.55 2.47
CA TRP A 154 8.29 7.68 3.33
C TRP A 154 9.13 8.92 3.02
N GLN A 155 8.70 10.08 3.55
CA GLN A 155 9.25 11.39 3.28
C GLN A 155 10.78 11.49 3.44
N TYR A 156 11.42 12.31 2.60
CA TYR A 156 12.86 12.58 2.63
C TYR A 156 13.74 11.35 2.39
N SER A 157 13.19 10.31 1.78
CA SER A 157 13.97 9.20 1.25
C SER A 157 14.46 9.55 -0.16
N VAL A 158 15.68 9.12 -0.50
CA VAL A 158 16.26 9.25 -1.85
C VAL A 158 16.55 7.86 -2.40
N ILE A 159 16.02 7.52 -3.57
CA ILE A 159 16.20 6.21 -4.21
C ILE A 159 16.62 6.41 -5.66
N LEU A 160 17.82 5.94 -6.01
CA LEU A 160 18.39 6.13 -7.34
C LEU A 160 17.79 5.19 -8.40
N ALA A 161 18.06 5.49 -9.67
CA ALA A 161 17.34 4.94 -10.82
C ALA A 161 17.42 3.42 -10.96
N GLU A 162 18.58 2.82 -10.65
CA GLU A 162 18.80 1.38 -10.91
C GLU A 162 18.40 0.47 -9.74
N ALA A 163 18.08 1.03 -8.58
CA ALA A 163 17.71 0.28 -7.38
C ALA A 163 16.51 -0.65 -7.64
N GLU A 164 16.54 -1.86 -7.07
CA GLU A 164 15.45 -2.83 -7.16
C GLU A 164 14.89 -3.11 -5.77
N ILE A 165 13.59 -2.87 -5.58
CA ILE A 165 12.91 -3.06 -4.29
C ILE A 165 11.71 -3.97 -4.48
N GLY A 166 11.66 -5.07 -3.74
CA GLY A 166 10.58 -6.05 -3.79
C GLY A 166 9.26 -5.53 -3.24
N ALA A 167 8.28 -6.44 -3.14
CA ALA A 167 6.94 -6.14 -2.67
C ALA A 167 6.85 -6.05 -1.14
N ASN A 168 5.85 -5.32 -0.65
CA ASN A 168 5.51 -5.18 0.76
C ASN A 168 6.69 -4.72 1.64
N CYS A 169 7.55 -3.86 1.11
CA CYS A 169 8.64 -3.24 1.86
C CYS A 169 8.18 -1.96 2.56
N ASN A 170 8.92 -1.56 3.59
CA ASN A 170 8.69 -0.32 4.31
C ASN A 170 9.98 0.47 4.43
N ILE A 171 10.16 1.46 3.55
CA ILE A 171 11.33 2.34 3.46
C ILE A 171 11.03 3.64 4.21
N CYS A 172 11.39 3.68 5.49
CA CYS A 172 11.09 4.80 6.39
C CYS A 172 11.83 6.09 6.01
N ALA A 173 11.40 7.20 6.61
CA ALA A 173 11.91 8.53 6.27
C ALA A 173 13.42 8.68 6.47
N HIS A 174 14.05 9.59 5.72
CA HIS A 174 15.50 9.84 5.78
C HIS A 174 16.35 8.60 5.48
N THR A 175 16.00 7.89 4.42
CA THR A 175 16.83 6.81 3.88
C THR A 175 17.47 7.23 2.56
N LEU A 176 18.60 6.62 2.22
CA LEU A 176 19.22 6.76 0.90
C LEU A 176 19.49 5.37 0.36
N ILE A 177 19.13 5.13 -0.90
CA ILE A 177 19.32 3.86 -1.60
C ILE A 177 19.98 4.17 -2.95
N GLU A 178 21.20 3.66 -3.15
CA GLU A 178 21.95 3.87 -4.39
C GLU A 178 21.53 2.92 -5.53
N ASN A 179 22.30 2.88 -6.62
CA ASN A 179 21.93 2.22 -7.86
C ASN A 179 22.06 0.70 -7.79
N ASN A 180 23.23 0.22 -7.37
CA ASN A 180 23.56 -1.20 -7.28
C ASN A 180 23.07 -1.76 -5.93
N VAL A 181 21.76 -1.70 -5.71
CA VAL A 181 21.10 -2.17 -4.49
C VAL A 181 19.92 -3.06 -4.86
N ILE A 182 19.84 -4.23 -4.22
CA ILE A 182 18.73 -5.16 -4.34
C ILE A 182 18.12 -5.36 -2.95
N ILE A 183 16.83 -5.07 -2.83
CA ILE A 183 16.02 -5.29 -1.64
C ILE A 183 14.92 -6.29 -1.99
N GLY A 184 14.85 -7.42 -1.27
CA GLY A 184 13.85 -8.45 -1.43
C GLY A 184 12.45 -8.01 -0.99
N ASN A 185 11.58 -8.97 -0.72
CA ASN A 185 10.21 -8.72 -0.28
C ASN A 185 10.12 -8.63 1.24
N ASN A 186 9.09 -7.93 1.75
CA ASN A 186 8.81 -7.85 3.19
C ASN A 186 9.95 -7.21 4.01
N VAL A 187 10.81 -6.42 3.37
CA VAL A 187 11.96 -5.79 4.04
C VAL A 187 11.53 -4.50 4.72
N THR A 188 11.96 -4.32 5.97
CA THR A 188 11.78 -3.05 6.69
C THR A 188 13.12 -2.34 6.83
N VAL A 189 13.19 -1.12 6.29
CA VAL A 189 14.33 -0.22 6.47
C VAL A 189 13.86 0.97 7.31
N LYS A 190 14.33 1.05 8.55
CA LYS A 190 14.00 2.16 9.44
C LYS A 190 14.76 3.43 9.06
N SER A 191 14.36 4.55 9.67
CA SER A 191 14.90 5.87 9.36
C SER A 191 16.39 6.02 9.65
N GLY A 192 17.04 6.90 8.88
CA GLY A 192 18.46 7.22 9.04
C GLY A 192 19.42 6.16 8.50
N VAL A 193 18.93 5.28 7.62
CA VAL A 193 19.72 4.18 7.03
C VAL A 193 20.12 4.56 5.61
N TYR A 194 21.39 4.39 5.30
CA TYR A 194 21.94 4.58 3.95
C TYR A 194 22.44 3.25 3.41
N ILE A 195 21.89 2.85 2.26
CA ILE A 195 22.17 1.61 1.56
C ILE A 195 22.95 1.98 0.30
N TRP A 196 24.26 1.82 0.39
CA TRP A 196 25.23 2.11 -0.68
C TRP A 196 25.24 1.03 -1.76
N ASP A 197 25.86 1.34 -2.88
CA ASP A 197 26.15 0.41 -3.96
C ASP A 197 26.88 -0.85 -3.45
N GLY A 198 26.42 -2.02 -3.90
CA GLY A 198 26.95 -3.33 -3.56
C GLY A 198 26.24 -4.03 -2.40
N ILE A 199 25.14 -3.48 -1.89
CA ILE A 199 24.39 -4.06 -0.77
C ILE A 199 23.15 -4.80 -1.27
N THR A 200 23.01 -6.05 -0.82
CA THR A 200 21.82 -6.88 -1.05
C THR A 200 21.15 -7.19 0.28
N LEU A 201 19.85 -6.90 0.38
CA LEU A 201 18.98 -7.31 1.48
C LEU A 201 17.99 -8.35 0.94
N GLU A 202 18.05 -9.59 1.43
CA GLU A 202 17.10 -10.63 1.04
C GLU A 202 15.73 -10.45 1.71
N ASP A 203 14.78 -11.33 1.41
CA ASP A 203 13.40 -11.24 1.92
C ASP A 203 13.34 -11.21 3.46
N ASN A 204 12.34 -10.53 4.03
CA ASN A 204 12.05 -10.49 5.46
C ASN A 204 13.19 -9.93 6.34
N VAL A 205 14.16 -9.24 5.76
CA VAL A 205 15.21 -8.55 6.51
C VAL A 205 14.64 -7.36 7.27
N PHE A 206 15.12 -7.16 8.50
CA PHE A 206 14.83 -5.97 9.30
C PHE A 206 16.10 -5.16 9.51
N ILE A 207 16.10 -3.90 9.08
CA ILE A 207 17.16 -2.93 9.35
C ILE A 207 16.66 -1.89 10.34
N GLY A 208 17.24 -1.90 11.54
CA GLY A 208 16.94 -0.97 12.62
C GLY A 208 17.31 0.48 12.29
N PRO A 209 16.78 1.46 13.06
CA PRO A 209 17.04 2.87 12.81
C PRO A 209 18.52 3.18 12.95
N CYS A 210 19.02 4.06 12.09
CA CYS A 210 20.42 4.53 12.08
C CYS A 210 21.47 3.42 11.90
N VAL A 211 21.12 2.26 11.34
CA VAL A 211 22.13 1.27 10.94
C VAL A 211 23.03 1.87 9.87
N ALA A 212 24.33 1.77 10.09
CA ALA A 212 25.35 2.27 9.17
C ALA A 212 25.94 1.11 8.38
N PHE A 213 25.66 1.06 7.08
CA PHE A 213 26.40 0.23 6.14
C PHE A 213 27.64 0.96 5.63
N THR A 214 28.62 0.20 5.17
CA THR A 214 29.83 0.71 4.52
C THR A 214 30.24 -0.24 3.39
N ASN A 215 30.92 0.27 2.37
CA ASN A 215 31.36 -0.50 1.19
C ASN A 215 32.85 -0.31 0.82
N ASP A 216 33.53 0.67 1.42
CA ASP A 216 34.97 0.91 1.28
C ASP A 216 35.72 0.57 2.57
N LYS A 217 36.70 -0.33 2.47
CA LYS A 217 37.52 -0.81 3.60
C LYS A 217 38.59 0.19 4.04
N LYS A 218 39.01 1.10 3.16
CA LYS A 218 40.08 2.07 3.39
C LYS A 218 39.70 3.45 2.82
N PRO A 219 38.58 4.04 3.26
CA PRO A 219 38.08 5.28 2.68
C PRO A 219 39.08 6.41 2.86
N ARG A 220 39.42 7.06 1.74
CA ARG A 220 40.25 8.26 1.70
C ARG A 220 39.65 9.26 0.72
N SER A 221 39.65 10.54 1.09
CA SER A 221 39.07 11.59 0.24
C SER A 221 39.69 11.58 -1.15
N LYS A 222 38.82 11.53 -2.19
CA LYS A 222 39.20 11.49 -3.61
C LYS A 222 40.05 10.27 -4.00
N GLN A 223 40.01 9.21 -3.20
CA GLN A 223 40.59 7.92 -3.52
C GLN A 223 39.48 6.89 -3.46
N TYR A 224 39.26 6.20 -4.57
CA TYR A 224 38.17 5.25 -4.72
C TYR A 224 38.77 3.89 -5.01
N PRO A 225 38.20 2.80 -4.48
CA PRO A 225 38.60 1.46 -4.88
C PRO A 225 38.20 1.22 -6.34
N ASP A 226 38.87 0.27 -7.01
CA ASP A 226 38.47 -0.16 -8.35
C ASP A 226 37.07 -0.80 -8.33
N GLU A 227 36.75 -1.51 -7.24
CA GLU A 227 35.46 -2.14 -6.98
C GLU A 227 35.06 -2.02 -5.50
N PHE A 228 33.78 -1.74 -5.24
CA PHE A 228 33.23 -1.73 -3.88
C PHE A 228 32.95 -3.14 -3.38
N LEU A 229 33.12 -3.37 -2.07
CA LEU A 229 32.89 -4.68 -1.47
C LEU A 229 31.39 -4.95 -1.30
N LEU A 230 30.99 -6.18 -1.62
CA LEU A 230 29.61 -6.61 -1.59
C LEU A 230 29.20 -7.06 -0.18
N THR A 231 28.12 -6.50 0.34
CA THR A 231 27.53 -6.88 1.63
C THR A 231 26.19 -7.55 1.38
N VAL A 232 25.99 -8.73 1.96
CA VAL A 232 24.73 -9.49 1.81
C VAL A 232 24.12 -9.73 3.17
N VAL A 233 22.87 -9.33 3.33
CA VAL A 233 22.04 -9.61 4.50
C VAL A 233 20.99 -10.64 4.10
N GLU A 234 21.18 -11.88 4.57
CA GLU A 234 20.35 -13.00 4.18
C GLU A 234 18.95 -12.97 4.81
N LYS A 235 18.06 -13.77 4.24
CA LYS A 235 16.64 -13.82 4.56
C LYS A 235 16.37 -13.87 6.07
N GLY A 236 15.45 -13.03 6.54
CA GLY A 236 15.01 -13.00 7.93
C GLY A 236 16.03 -12.44 8.94
N ALA A 237 17.24 -12.06 8.52
CA ALA A 237 18.20 -11.46 9.42
C ALA A 237 17.70 -10.09 9.93
N SER A 238 18.07 -9.77 11.17
CA SER A 238 17.66 -8.54 11.86
C SER A 238 18.88 -7.78 12.36
N ILE A 239 19.01 -6.51 11.95
CA ILE A 239 20.08 -5.62 12.37
C ILE A 239 19.53 -4.60 13.36
N GLY A 240 20.01 -4.65 14.60
CA GLY A 240 19.61 -3.76 15.67
C GLY A 240 19.98 -2.29 15.41
N ALA A 241 19.24 -1.39 16.05
CA ALA A 241 19.42 0.05 15.92
C ALA A 241 20.88 0.49 16.09
N ASN A 242 21.33 1.42 15.25
CA ASN A 242 22.66 2.04 15.32
C ASN A 242 23.85 1.05 15.24
N ALA A 243 23.64 -0.16 14.72
CA ALA A 243 24.74 -1.07 14.42
C ALA A 243 25.52 -0.60 13.18
N THR A 244 26.81 -0.92 13.13
CA THR A 244 27.70 -0.62 12.00
C THR A 244 28.15 -1.91 11.34
N ILE A 245 27.93 -2.03 10.03
CA ILE A 245 28.34 -3.18 9.22
C ILE A 245 29.54 -2.77 8.38
N LEU A 246 30.70 -3.41 8.63
CA LEU A 246 31.90 -3.19 7.83
C LEU A 246 31.69 -3.71 6.39
N PRO A 247 32.53 -3.29 5.43
CA PRO A 247 32.39 -3.68 4.04
C PRO A 247 32.66 -5.17 3.80
N GLY A 248 31.93 -5.77 2.88
CA GLY A 248 32.21 -7.13 2.41
C GLY A 248 31.75 -8.23 3.35
N ILE A 249 30.72 -7.96 4.16
CA ILE A 249 30.25 -8.87 5.21
C ILE A 249 28.99 -9.60 4.77
N ARG A 250 28.93 -10.89 5.08
CA ARG A 250 27.73 -11.72 4.96
C ARG A 250 27.08 -11.89 6.34
N ILE A 251 25.81 -11.49 6.45
CA ILE A 251 24.98 -11.71 7.63
C ILE A 251 24.02 -12.85 7.33
N GLY A 252 24.21 -14.00 8.00
CA GLY A 252 23.49 -15.22 7.72
C GLY A 252 22.00 -15.18 8.09
N GLN A 253 21.26 -16.13 7.51
CA GLN A 253 19.81 -16.24 7.64
C GLN A 253 19.37 -16.21 9.10
N ASN A 254 18.34 -15.41 9.42
CA ASN A 254 17.80 -15.22 10.77
C ASN A 254 18.83 -14.77 11.83
N ALA A 255 20.02 -14.31 11.45
CA ALA A 255 20.98 -13.77 12.41
C ALA A 255 20.42 -12.50 13.06
N LEU A 256 20.80 -12.27 14.32
CA LEU A 256 20.41 -11.09 15.09
C LEU A 256 21.64 -10.29 15.48
N ILE A 257 21.79 -9.12 14.88
CA ILE A 257 22.81 -8.15 15.27
C ILE A 257 22.23 -7.26 16.38
N GLY A 258 22.87 -7.24 17.54
CA GLY A 258 22.48 -6.37 18.64
C GLY A 258 22.61 -4.89 18.29
N ALA A 259 21.80 -4.05 18.94
CA ALA A 259 21.90 -2.61 18.79
C ALA A 259 23.31 -2.10 19.14
N GLY A 260 23.82 -1.15 18.35
CA GLY A 260 25.15 -0.56 18.52
C GLY A 260 26.33 -1.48 18.22
N ALA A 261 26.10 -2.70 17.72
CA ALA A 261 27.20 -3.63 17.43
C ALA A 261 28.03 -3.17 16.23
N VAL A 262 29.33 -3.45 16.24
CA VAL A 262 30.24 -3.19 15.11
C VAL A 262 30.64 -4.53 14.50
N VAL A 263 29.99 -4.90 13.40
CA VAL A 263 30.16 -6.20 12.74
C VAL A 263 31.38 -6.14 11.83
N THR A 264 32.41 -6.89 12.21
CA THR A 264 33.74 -6.88 11.54
C THR A 264 34.06 -8.13 10.75
N LYS A 265 33.18 -9.15 10.82
CA LYS A 265 33.32 -10.47 10.22
C LYS A 265 31.94 -11.02 9.89
N ASP A 266 31.89 -12.00 8.99
CA ASP A 266 30.65 -12.72 8.66
C ASP A 266 29.98 -13.28 9.91
N VAL A 267 28.66 -13.24 9.90
CA VAL A 267 27.80 -13.70 10.99
C VAL A 267 27.10 -14.97 10.54
N PRO A 268 27.29 -16.11 11.20
CA PRO A 268 26.62 -17.36 10.84
C PRO A 268 25.10 -17.24 10.94
N ALA A 269 24.39 -18.10 10.21
CA ALA A 269 22.93 -18.22 10.32
C ALA A 269 22.49 -18.47 11.77
N ASN A 270 21.37 -17.86 12.16
CA ASN A 270 20.78 -17.86 13.50
C ASN A 270 21.68 -17.29 14.62
N ALA A 271 22.90 -16.81 14.34
CA ALA A 271 23.77 -16.30 15.38
C ALA A 271 23.25 -14.97 15.95
N VAL A 272 23.42 -14.79 17.26
CA VAL A 272 23.20 -13.53 17.95
C VAL A 272 24.56 -12.90 18.25
N VAL A 273 24.85 -11.73 17.70
CA VAL A 273 26.13 -11.03 17.91
C VAL A 273 25.91 -9.66 18.55
N VAL A 274 26.79 -9.26 19.47
CA VAL A 274 26.73 -7.94 20.14
C VAL A 274 28.13 -7.39 20.39
N GLY A 275 28.23 -6.08 20.61
CA GLY A 275 29.45 -5.41 21.05
C GLY A 275 30.29 -4.77 19.95
N ASN A 276 31.41 -4.18 20.34
CA ASN A 276 32.38 -3.55 19.45
C ASN A 276 33.80 -4.04 19.79
N PRO A 277 34.41 -4.94 18.97
CA PRO A 277 33.80 -5.59 17.81
C PRO A 277 32.68 -6.56 18.23
N ALA A 278 31.77 -6.87 17.31
CA ALA A 278 30.67 -7.79 17.55
C ALA A 278 31.19 -9.23 17.77
N ILE A 279 30.70 -9.90 18.80
CA ILE A 279 31.06 -11.28 19.17
C ILE A 279 29.77 -12.09 19.32
N ILE A 280 29.80 -13.34 18.88
CA ILE A 280 28.69 -14.30 19.06
C ILE A 280 28.43 -14.50 20.55
N LYS A 281 27.17 -14.33 20.97
CA LYS A 281 26.68 -14.59 22.33
C LYS A 281 25.78 -15.82 22.43
N GLY A 282 25.27 -16.30 21.31
CA GLY A 282 24.40 -17.47 21.24
C GLY A 282 23.82 -17.63 19.84
N PHE A 283 22.86 -18.54 19.72
CA PHE A 283 22.10 -18.78 18.49
C PHE A 283 20.60 -18.75 18.82
N TYR A 284 19.80 -18.13 17.97
CA TYR A 284 18.35 -18.08 18.08
C TYR A 284 17.79 -19.51 17.89
N GLY A 285 16.85 -19.92 18.76
CA GLY A 285 16.27 -21.27 18.74
C GLY A 285 17.05 -22.35 19.49
N GLN A 286 18.04 -21.96 20.31
CA GLN A 286 18.73 -22.83 21.28
C GLN A 286 18.55 -22.33 22.72
#